data_AF-A0A7L1UVG1-F1
#
_entry.id   AF-A0A7L1UVG1-F1
#
_cell.length_a   1.000
_cell.length_b   1.000
_cell.length_c   1.000
_cell.angle_alpha   90.00
_cell.angle_beta   90.00
_cell.angle_gamma   90.00
#
_symmetry.space_group_name_H-M   'P 1'
#
loop_
_entity.id
_entity.type
_entity.pdbx_description
1 polymer ?
#
loop_
_entity_poly.entity_id
_entity_poly.type
_entity_poly.pdbx_seq_one_letter_code
_entity_poly.pdbx_strand_id
1 'polypeptide(L)'
;QGYRRVWAGLRGLRLAFYRGPQELEPLEVLDLGELVTVQAEGGALALRLRGQEVTMKMENWETQEMWRGFILTMTKMRMPRDLALLPGHNVQLLEALREERKRRDPPVDSGGVPRVPSCFFQVTRAEAERLLEQSAGRGNLLLRPGGHGPGVSVSTRQELDGTALLRHYRVKREAQGYVIDLETPHRCSSLAEVVQFFVHRSEGGLQPLDPEYSSHL
;
A
#
# COMPACT_ATOMS: atom_id res chain seq x y z
N GLN A 1 -22.04 -2.04 -32.79
CA GLN A 1 -21.56 -0.86 -32.03
C GLN A 1 -20.18 -0.51 -32.52
N GLY A 2 -19.93 0.77 -32.80
CA GLY A 2 -18.64 1.24 -33.31
C GLY A 2 -17.74 1.77 -32.20
N TYR A 3 -16.45 1.90 -32.49
CA TYR A 3 -15.51 2.57 -31.60
C TYR A 3 -15.79 4.06 -31.53
N ARG A 4 -15.70 4.64 -30.33
CA ARG A 4 -15.76 6.09 -30.11
C ARG A 4 -14.35 6.62 -29.87
N ARG A 5 -13.95 7.66 -30.60
CA ARG A 5 -12.68 8.36 -30.34
C ARG A 5 -12.82 9.22 -29.08
N VAL A 6 -11.93 9.01 -28.12
CA VAL A 6 -11.85 9.73 -26.84
C VAL A 6 -10.39 9.93 -26.46
N TRP A 7 -10.14 10.86 -25.54
CA TRP A 7 -8.86 10.97 -24.87
C TRP A 7 -8.84 10.03 -23.67
N ALA A 8 -7.68 9.48 -23.34
CA ALA A 8 -7.52 8.60 -22.19
C ALA A 8 -6.35 9.06 -21.33
N GLY A 9 -6.54 9.04 -20.02
CA GLY A 9 -5.51 9.34 -19.02
C GLY A 9 -5.39 8.21 -18.02
N LEU A 10 -4.15 7.80 -17.72
CA LEU A 10 -3.87 6.80 -16.70
C LEU A 10 -3.18 7.46 -15.50
N ARG A 11 -3.76 7.31 -14.32
CA ARG A 11 -3.16 7.76 -13.06
C ARG A 11 -3.38 6.73 -11.96
N GLY A 12 -2.30 6.09 -11.52
CA GLY A 12 -2.37 4.97 -10.60
C GLY A 12 -3.27 3.86 -11.11
N LEU A 13 -4.28 3.47 -10.33
CA LEU A 13 -5.25 2.45 -10.73
C LEU A 13 -6.50 3.04 -11.43
N ARG A 14 -6.50 4.33 -11.78
CA ARG A 14 -7.62 4.97 -12.48
C ARG A 14 -7.27 5.17 -13.95
N LEU A 15 -8.04 4.55 -14.84
CA LEU A 15 -8.03 4.83 -16.28
C LEU A 15 -9.27 5.64 -16.63
N ALA A 16 -9.09 6.89 -17.03
CA ALA A 16 -10.18 7.83 -17.24
C ALA A 16 -10.25 8.25 -18.72
N PHE A 17 -11.47 8.40 -19.23
CA PHE A 17 -11.74 8.80 -20.62
C PHE A 17 -12.37 10.19 -20.68
N TYR A 18 -11.99 11.01 -21.66
CA TYR A 18 -12.40 12.41 -21.80
C TYR A 18 -12.82 12.72 -23.24
N ARG A 19 -13.67 13.72 -23.48
CA ARG A 19 -13.97 14.19 -24.84
C ARG A 19 -12.85 15.08 -25.38
N GLY A 20 -12.15 15.79 -24.50
CA GLY A 20 -11.09 16.72 -24.86
C GLY A 20 -9.91 16.71 -23.87
N PRO A 21 -8.75 17.26 -24.28
CA PRO A 21 -7.54 17.25 -23.47
C PRO A 21 -7.57 18.22 -22.28
N GLN A 22 -8.48 19.18 -22.27
CA GLN A 22 -8.62 20.20 -21.20
C GLN A 22 -9.83 19.96 -20.29
N GLU A 23 -10.58 18.88 -20.51
CA GLU A 23 -11.73 18.56 -19.66
C GLU A 23 -11.26 18.06 -18.28
N LEU A 24 -11.87 18.60 -17.22
CA LEU A 24 -11.57 18.18 -15.85
C LEU A 24 -12.36 16.92 -15.45
N GLU A 25 -13.58 16.79 -15.96
CA GLU A 25 -14.48 15.69 -15.63
C GLU A 25 -14.41 14.57 -16.69
N PRO A 26 -14.12 13.32 -16.29
CA PRO A 26 -14.09 12.20 -17.21
C PRO A 26 -15.50 11.75 -17.60
N LEU A 27 -15.65 11.28 -18.85
CA LEU A 27 -16.85 10.60 -19.34
C LEU A 27 -17.08 9.28 -18.61
N GLU A 28 -16.00 8.58 -18.35
CA GLU A 28 -15.99 7.24 -17.80
C GLU A 28 -14.64 7.02 -17.10
N VAL A 29 -14.68 6.31 -15.98
CA VAL A 29 -13.49 5.94 -15.21
C VAL A 29 -13.55 4.45 -14.92
N LEU A 30 -12.49 3.75 -15.30
CA LEU A 30 -12.27 2.36 -14.96
C LEU A 30 -11.34 2.27 -13.74
N ASP A 31 -11.78 1.48 -12.75
CA ASP A 31 -10.94 1.10 -11.62
C ASP A 31 -10.14 -0.16 -11.97
N LEU A 32 -8.88 0.05 -12.33
CA LEU A 32 -7.95 -1.02 -12.65
C LEU A 32 -7.56 -1.88 -11.42
N GLY A 33 -7.99 -1.52 -10.21
CA GLY A 33 -7.93 -2.43 -9.05
C GLY A 33 -8.75 -3.70 -9.24
N GLU A 34 -9.81 -3.61 -10.05
CA GLU A 34 -10.68 -4.74 -10.42
C GLU A 34 -10.22 -5.46 -11.69
N LEU A 35 -9.06 -5.09 -12.26
CA LEU A 35 -8.54 -5.66 -13.49
C LEU A 35 -8.09 -7.12 -13.30
N VAL A 36 -8.69 -8.01 -14.09
CA VAL A 36 -8.40 -9.45 -14.08
C VAL A 36 -7.38 -9.78 -15.17
N THR A 37 -7.64 -9.37 -16.42
CA THR A 37 -6.77 -9.67 -17.56
C THR A 37 -6.67 -8.53 -18.56
N VAL A 38 -5.54 -8.48 -19.27
CA VAL A 38 -5.27 -7.58 -20.39
C VAL A 38 -4.84 -8.43 -21.57
N GLN A 39 -5.55 -8.32 -22.70
CA GLN A 39 -5.26 -9.09 -23.91
C GLN A 39 -5.15 -8.14 -25.11
N ALA A 40 -4.15 -8.36 -25.96
CA ALA A 40 -3.96 -7.61 -27.19
C ALA A 40 -4.37 -8.51 -28.37
N GLU A 41 -5.45 -8.16 -29.06
CA GLU A 41 -5.97 -8.92 -30.20
C GLU A 41 -6.42 -7.97 -31.30
N GLY A 42 -6.06 -8.24 -32.55
CA GLY A 42 -6.57 -7.51 -33.73
C GLY A 42 -6.34 -5.99 -33.71
N GLY A 43 -5.27 -5.51 -33.08
CA GLY A 43 -4.98 -4.08 -32.92
C GLY A 43 -5.81 -3.37 -31.84
N ALA A 44 -6.50 -4.14 -30.99
CA ALA A 44 -7.23 -3.64 -29.82
C ALA A 44 -6.74 -4.29 -28.52
N LEU A 45 -6.88 -3.57 -27.42
CA LEU A 45 -6.59 -4.02 -26.08
C LEU A 45 -7.92 -4.32 -25.35
N ALA A 46 -8.17 -5.57 -25.03
CA ALA A 46 -9.30 -6.00 -24.21
C ALA A 46 -8.90 -5.99 -22.73
N LEU A 47 -9.59 -5.17 -21.95
CA LEU A 47 -9.46 -5.05 -20.50
C LEU A 47 -10.64 -5.74 -19.84
N ARG A 48 -10.40 -6.86 -19.17
CA ARG A 48 -11.44 -7.57 -18.42
C ARG A 48 -11.32 -7.25 -16.94
N LEU A 49 -12.34 -6.61 -16.41
CA LEU A 49 -12.52 -6.30 -15.00
C LEU A 49 -13.54 -7.26 -14.37
N ARG A 50 -13.65 -7.31 -13.04
CA ARG A 50 -14.54 -8.27 -12.35
C ARG A 50 -16.02 -8.16 -12.75
N GLY A 51 -16.49 -6.99 -13.20
CA GLY A 51 -17.89 -6.76 -13.56
C GLY A 51 -18.12 -6.19 -14.96
N GLN A 52 -17.06 -5.96 -15.74
CA GLN A 52 -17.17 -5.36 -17.07
C GLN A 52 -15.97 -5.71 -17.95
N GLU A 53 -16.17 -5.62 -19.26
CA GLU A 53 -15.11 -5.75 -20.25
C GLU A 53 -15.12 -4.53 -21.16
N VAL A 54 -13.93 -3.96 -21.38
CA VAL A 54 -13.75 -2.76 -22.20
C VAL A 54 -12.68 -3.03 -23.25
N THR A 55 -13.01 -2.74 -24.51
CA THR A 55 -12.08 -2.88 -25.63
C THR A 55 -11.62 -1.50 -26.10
N MET A 56 -10.31 -1.28 -26.07
CA MET A 56 -9.67 -0.05 -26.53
C MET A 56 -8.98 -0.29 -27.87
N LYS A 57 -9.22 0.55 -28.87
CA LYS A 57 -8.50 0.50 -30.14
C LYS A 57 -7.47 1.63 -30.20
N MET A 58 -6.26 1.30 -30.65
CA MET A 58 -5.16 2.25 -30.79
C MET A 58 -4.85 2.52 -32.26
N GLU A 59 -4.11 3.60 -32.51
CA GLU A 59 -3.77 4.04 -33.87
C GLU A 59 -2.73 3.11 -34.53
N ASN A 60 -1.86 2.50 -33.72
CA ASN A 60 -0.82 1.59 -34.18
C ASN A 60 -0.43 0.59 -33.08
N TRP A 61 0.32 -0.44 -33.48
CA TRP A 61 0.86 -1.46 -32.58
C TRP A 61 1.66 -0.85 -31.43
N GLU A 62 2.50 0.15 -31.71
CA GLU A 62 3.45 0.70 -30.71
C GLU A 62 2.72 1.37 -29.56
N THR A 63 1.69 2.13 -29.89
CA THR A 63 0.80 2.75 -28.91
C THR A 63 0.03 1.69 -28.14
N GLN A 64 -0.43 0.61 -28.78
CA GLN A 64 -1.11 -0.50 -28.12
C GLN A 64 -0.22 -1.17 -27.07
N GLU A 65 1.03 -1.52 -27.42
CA GLU A 65 1.95 -2.14 -26.48
C GLU A 65 2.37 -1.18 -25.37
N MET A 66 2.52 0.10 -25.69
CA MET A 66 2.78 1.13 -24.68
C MET A 66 1.66 1.16 -23.64
N TRP A 67 0.39 1.28 -24.07
CA TRP A 67 -0.76 1.25 -23.18
C TRP A 67 -0.84 -0.04 -22.36
N ARG A 68 -0.60 -1.20 -23.00
CA ARG A 68 -0.53 -2.50 -22.32
C ARG A 68 0.54 -2.48 -21.23
N GLY A 69 1.74 -1.98 -21.54
CA GLY A 69 2.85 -1.86 -20.61
C GLY A 69 2.52 -0.98 -19.41
N PHE A 70 1.98 0.21 -19.64
CA PHE A 70 1.57 1.14 -18.59
C PHE A 70 0.49 0.57 -17.68
N ILE A 71 -0.57 0.00 -18.24
CA ILE A 71 -1.67 -0.61 -17.46
C ILE A 71 -1.14 -1.76 -16.61
N LEU A 72 -0.36 -2.67 -17.20
CA LEU A 72 0.22 -3.81 -16.46
C LEU A 72 1.20 -3.34 -15.38
N THR A 73 1.99 -2.30 -15.65
CA THR A 73 2.96 -1.75 -14.69
C THR A 73 2.26 -1.14 -13.49
N MET A 74 1.22 -0.32 -13.71
CA MET A 74 0.46 0.29 -12.62
C MET A 74 -0.31 -0.75 -11.81
N THR A 75 -0.90 -1.75 -12.45
CA THR A 75 -1.69 -2.78 -11.75
C THR A 75 -0.83 -3.78 -11.00
N LYS A 76 0.32 -4.19 -11.56
CA LYS A 76 1.21 -5.20 -10.96
C LYS A 76 2.35 -4.60 -10.14
N MET A 77 2.53 -3.28 -10.17
CA MET A 77 3.63 -2.55 -9.49
C MET A 77 5.03 -3.10 -9.81
N ARG A 78 5.23 -3.53 -11.06
CA ARG A 78 6.51 -4.01 -11.58
C ARG A 78 6.53 -3.91 -13.09
N MET A 79 7.72 -3.84 -13.67
CA MET A 79 7.91 -3.92 -15.12
C MET A 79 7.47 -5.29 -15.64
N PRO A 80 6.58 -5.36 -16.64
CA PRO A 80 6.32 -6.59 -17.37
C PRO A 80 7.57 -7.05 -18.12
N ARG A 81 7.74 -8.36 -18.25
CA ARG A 81 8.96 -8.95 -18.84
C ARG A 81 8.84 -9.21 -20.34
N ASP A 82 7.60 -9.17 -20.84
CA ASP A 82 7.16 -9.60 -22.15
C ASP A 82 6.63 -8.41 -22.98
N LEU A 83 7.29 -7.25 -22.85
CA LEU A 83 6.99 -6.06 -23.63
C LEU A 83 7.98 -5.89 -24.77
N ALA A 84 7.48 -5.76 -25.99
CA ALA A 84 8.27 -5.43 -27.17
C ALA A 84 8.36 -3.89 -27.36
N LEU A 85 8.87 -3.18 -26.36
CA LEU A 85 8.99 -1.72 -26.38
C LEU A 85 10.38 -1.25 -26.81
N LEU A 86 10.42 -0.10 -27.49
CA LEU A 86 11.67 0.60 -27.77
C LEU A 86 12.38 1.02 -26.46
N PRO A 87 13.72 1.21 -26.47
CA PRO A 87 14.47 1.61 -25.28
C PRO A 87 13.93 2.88 -24.60
N GLY A 88 13.55 3.90 -25.39
CA GLY A 88 12.99 5.14 -24.85
C GLY A 88 11.67 4.94 -24.09
N HIS A 89 10.78 4.07 -24.60
CA HIS A 89 9.51 3.75 -23.95
C HIS A 89 9.72 2.95 -22.66
N ASN A 90 10.75 2.09 -22.60
CA ASN A 90 11.11 1.41 -21.36
C ASN A 90 11.55 2.39 -20.26
N VAL A 91 12.29 3.45 -20.62
CA VAL A 91 12.69 4.50 -19.67
C VAL A 91 11.47 5.22 -19.12
N GLN A 92 10.54 5.64 -19.99
CA GLN A 92 9.29 6.31 -19.57
C GLN A 92 8.46 5.43 -18.63
N LEU A 93 8.35 4.14 -18.94
CA LEU A 93 7.59 3.19 -18.12
C LEU A 93 8.25 2.98 -16.74
N LEU A 94 9.58 2.94 -16.70
CA LEU A 94 10.36 2.84 -15.45
C LEU A 94 10.20 4.10 -14.59
N GLU A 95 10.22 5.28 -15.19
CA GLU A 95 9.97 6.54 -14.50
C GLU A 95 8.56 6.58 -13.92
N ALA A 96 7.56 6.20 -14.71
CA ALA A 96 6.18 6.14 -14.25
C ALA A 96 5.98 5.13 -13.10
N LEU A 97 6.67 3.98 -13.13
CA LEU A 97 6.68 3.03 -12.02
C LEU A 97 7.30 3.64 -10.76
N ARG A 98 8.39 4.40 -10.88
CA ARG A 98 9.04 5.08 -9.75
C ARG A 98 8.13 6.14 -9.15
N GLU A 99 7.53 7.00 -9.97
CA GLU A 99 6.61 8.04 -9.51
C GLU A 99 5.34 7.45 -8.90
N GLU A 100 4.79 6.41 -9.49
CA GLU A 100 3.65 5.70 -8.91
C GLU A 100 4.02 5.05 -7.58
N ARG A 101 5.23 4.51 -7.45
CA ARG A 101 5.72 3.95 -6.19
C ARG A 101 5.85 5.03 -5.12
N LYS A 102 6.42 6.19 -5.45
CA LYS A 102 6.45 7.37 -4.56
C LYS A 102 5.04 7.84 -4.18
N ARG A 103 4.09 7.81 -5.11
CA ARG A 103 2.68 8.21 -4.87
C ARG A 103 1.93 7.22 -3.97
N ARG A 104 2.23 5.92 -4.08
CA ARG A 104 1.66 4.87 -3.22
C ARG A 104 2.38 4.78 -1.89
N ASP A 105 3.67 5.06 -1.90
CA ASP A 105 4.41 5.36 -0.71
C ASP A 105 3.77 6.58 -0.04
N PRO A 106 3.88 6.68 1.27
CA PRO A 106 3.38 7.83 1.98
C PRO A 106 3.88 9.15 1.42
N PRO A 107 3.01 10.19 1.29
CA PRO A 107 3.53 11.54 1.23
C PRO A 107 4.38 11.77 2.48
N VAL A 108 5.60 12.27 2.29
CA VAL A 108 6.34 12.96 3.33
C VAL A 108 5.59 14.26 3.57
N ASP A 109 4.98 14.39 4.75
CA ASP A 109 4.00 15.40 5.09
C ASP A 109 4.46 16.84 4.82
N SER A 110 3.62 17.60 4.14
CA SER A 110 3.33 18.98 4.50
C SER A 110 1.92 19.01 5.09
N GLY A 111 1.79 18.73 6.39
CA GLY A 111 0.53 18.88 7.11
C GLY A 111 0.03 17.70 7.95
N GLY A 112 0.85 17.20 8.88
CA GLY A 112 0.38 17.08 10.26
C GLY A 112 -0.44 15.86 10.71
N VAL A 113 -0.24 14.65 10.17
CA VAL A 113 -0.55 13.41 10.91
C VAL A 113 0.54 12.38 10.58
N PRO A 114 1.44 12.03 11.52
CA PRO A 114 2.46 11.05 11.25
C PRO A 114 1.78 9.73 10.84
N ARG A 115 2.03 9.26 9.61
CA ARG A 115 1.53 7.97 9.09
C ARG A 115 2.11 6.76 9.85
N VAL A 116 2.99 7.03 10.80
CA VAL A 116 3.49 6.12 11.80
C VAL A 116 2.77 6.43 13.11
N PRO A 117 2.10 5.45 13.75
CA PRO A 117 1.42 5.68 15.03
C PRO A 117 2.36 6.31 16.05
N SER A 118 1.85 7.19 16.90
CA SER A 118 2.62 7.86 17.96
C SER A 118 3.37 6.89 18.87
N CYS A 119 2.84 5.68 19.05
CA CYS A 119 3.49 4.61 19.80
C CYS A 119 4.54 3.82 19.01
N PHE A 120 5.10 4.37 17.92
CA PHE A 120 6.23 3.78 17.21
C PHE A 120 7.53 4.38 17.73
N PHE A 121 8.44 3.51 18.17
CA PHE A 121 9.72 3.90 18.70
C PHE A 121 10.83 3.25 17.89
N GLN A 122 11.86 4.05 17.57
CA GLN A 122 13.05 3.57 16.88
C GLN A 122 13.99 2.86 17.86
N VAL A 123 13.54 1.70 18.36
CA VAL A 123 14.21 0.95 19.44
C VAL A 123 14.34 -0.53 19.09
N THR A 124 15.31 -1.18 19.72
CA THR A 124 15.50 -2.63 19.67
C THR A 124 14.43 -3.37 20.47
N ARG A 125 14.43 -4.70 20.39
CA ARG A 125 13.55 -5.55 21.21
C ARG A 125 13.75 -5.31 22.71
N ALA A 126 15.00 -5.33 23.17
CA ALA A 126 15.34 -5.19 24.58
C ALA A 126 15.00 -3.79 25.12
N GLU A 127 15.24 -2.74 24.33
CA GLU A 127 14.85 -1.37 24.70
C GLU A 127 13.33 -1.21 24.78
N ALA A 128 12.58 -1.85 23.88
CA ALA A 128 11.11 -1.86 23.97
C ALA A 128 10.58 -2.58 25.20
N GLU A 129 11.21 -3.69 25.61
CA GLU A 129 10.86 -4.40 26.85
C GLU A 129 11.05 -3.44 28.05
N ARG A 130 12.19 -2.75 28.11
CA ARG A 130 12.47 -1.75 29.16
C ARG A 130 11.48 -0.58 29.17
N LEU A 131 11.15 -0.02 28.01
CA LEU A 131 10.16 1.06 27.91
C LEU A 131 8.79 0.63 28.44
N LEU A 132 8.37 -0.60 28.15
CA LEU A 132 7.10 -1.14 28.63
C LEU A 132 7.12 -1.45 30.13
N GLU A 133 8.23 -1.94 30.66
CA GLU A 133 8.44 -2.15 32.10
C GLU A 133 8.36 -0.84 32.88
N GLN A 134 8.91 0.24 32.32
CA GLN A 134 9.01 1.52 33.01
C GLN A 134 7.78 2.41 32.79
N SER A 135 6.95 2.14 31.77
CA SER A 135 5.81 2.94 31.28
C SER A 135 4.88 3.56 32.33
N ALA A 136 4.84 3.07 33.57
CA ALA A 136 4.08 3.63 34.69
C ALA A 136 2.60 3.85 34.36
N GLY A 137 2.02 2.97 33.54
CA GLY A 137 0.61 3.02 33.13
C GLY A 137 0.31 3.94 31.95
N ARG A 138 1.31 4.57 31.31
CA ARG A 138 1.13 5.46 30.13
C ARG A 138 0.98 4.69 28.80
N GLY A 139 0.38 3.51 28.88
CA GLY A 139 0.28 2.57 27.78
C GLY A 139 1.27 1.42 27.88
N ASN A 140 0.95 0.34 27.20
CA ASN A 140 1.59 -0.96 27.35
C ASN A 140 1.69 -1.73 26.01
N LEU A 141 1.58 -0.99 24.91
CA LEU A 141 1.75 -1.45 23.54
C LEU A 141 2.61 -0.46 22.77
N LEU A 142 3.62 -0.94 22.03
CA LEU A 142 4.40 -0.10 21.14
C LEU A 142 4.79 -0.83 19.86
N LEU A 143 5.07 -0.06 18.79
CA LEU A 143 5.66 -0.55 17.56
C LEU A 143 7.14 -0.22 17.53
N ARG A 144 7.91 -1.09 16.87
CA ARG A 144 9.34 -0.91 16.65
C ARG A 144 9.80 -1.58 15.35
N PRO A 145 10.98 -1.23 14.83
CA PRO A 145 11.60 -1.98 13.73
C PRO A 145 11.67 -3.49 14.01
N GLY A 146 11.37 -4.30 12.99
CA GLY A 146 11.53 -5.74 13.05
C GLY A 146 13.02 -6.12 13.01
N GLY A 147 13.40 -7.18 13.75
CA GLY A 147 14.80 -7.63 13.79
C GLY A 147 15.29 -8.34 12.53
N HIS A 148 14.37 -8.82 11.68
CA HIS A 148 14.69 -9.49 10.42
C HIS A 148 13.76 -9.03 9.30
N GLY A 149 14.33 -8.40 8.27
CA GLY A 149 13.62 -7.97 7.05
C GLY A 149 12.88 -6.63 7.18
N PRO A 150 12.17 -6.19 6.13
CA PRO A 150 11.55 -4.86 6.02
C PRO A 150 10.24 -4.70 6.82
N GLY A 151 10.02 -5.53 7.84
CA GLY A 151 8.80 -5.55 8.66
C GLY A 151 8.92 -4.77 9.97
N VAL A 152 7.81 -4.69 10.71
CA VAL A 152 7.77 -4.10 12.06
C VAL A 152 7.42 -5.18 13.09
N SER A 153 7.60 -4.85 14.36
CA SER A 153 7.17 -5.69 15.48
C SER A 153 6.30 -4.88 16.43
N VAL A 154 5.25 -5.51 16.95
CA VAL A 154 4.44 -4.97 18.04
C VAL A 154 4.95 -5.62 19.33
N SER A 155 5.35 -4.82 20.31
CA SER A 155 5.69 -5.28 21.66
C SER A 155 4.57 -4.89 22.62
N THR A 156 4.15 -5.80 23.48
CA THR A 156 3.11 -5.56 24.50
C THR A 156 3.52 -6.08 25.86
N ARG A 157 3.08 -5.44 26.94
CA ARG A 157 3.22 -5.93 28.33
C ARG A 157 1.85 -5.90 29.01
N GLN A 158 1.38 -7.01 29.55
CA GLN A 158 0.16 -7.05 30.36
C GLN A 158 0.44 -7.70 31.70
N GLU A 159 -0.30 -7.31 32.73
CA GLU A 159 -0.26 -7.99 34.02
C GLU A 159 -1.50 -8.85 34.15
N LEU A 160 -1.30 -10.15 34.33
CA LEU A 160 -2.35 -11.13 34.55
C LEU A 160 -2.02 -11.89 35.83
N ASP A 161 -2.90 -11.82 36.82
CA ASP A 161 -2.74 -12.48 38.13
C ASP A 161 -1.40 -12.17 38.82
N GLY A 162 -0.94 -10.91 38.73
CA GLY A 162 0.33 -10.47 39.31
C GLY A 162 1.58 -10.87 38.52
N THR A 163 1.43 -11.55 37.38
CA THR A 163 2.54 -11.92 36.49
C THR A 163 2.60 -11.01 35.27
N ALA A 164 3.76 -10.41 35.02
CA ALA A 164 4.00 -9.60 33.83
C ALA A 164 4.24 -10.49 32.60
N LEU A 165 3.38 -10.35 31.59
CA LEU A 165 3.43 -11.06 30.32
C LEU A 165 3.88 -10.13 29.20
N LEU A 166 5.12 -10.32 28.74
CA LEU A 166 5.67 -9.66 27.57
C LEU A 166 5.42 -10.50 26.32
N ARG A 167 4.92 -9.88 25.25
CA ARG A 167 4.68 -10.53 23.96
C ARG A 167 5.20 -9.67 22.82
N HIS A 168 5.68 -10.34 21.77
CA HIS A 168 6.14 -9.68 20.55
C HIS A 168 5.49 -10.33 19.34
N TYR A 169 4.86 -9.52 18.52
CA TYR A 169 4.16 -9.96 17.33
C TYR A 169 4.89 -9.44 16.10
N ARG A 170 5.13 -10.34 15.14
CA ARG A 170 5.74 -9.96 13.86
C ARG A 170 4.66 -9.39 12.95
N VAL A 171 4.96 -8.29 12.28
CA VAL A 171 4.09 -7.69 11.28
C VAL A 171 4.87 -7.56 9.98
N LYS A 172 4.44 -8.31 8.96
CA LYS A 172 5.06 -8.35 7.64
C LYS A 172 4.48 -7.22 6.79
N ARG A 173 5.35 -6.47 6.10
CA ARG A 173 4.91 -5.50 5.09
C ARG A 173 4.64 -6.25 3.77
N GLU A 174 3.45 -6.07 3.21
CA GLU A 174 3.06 -6.59 1.90
C GLU A 174 2.84 -5.45 0.91
N ALA A 175 2.62 -5.77 -0.37
CA ALA A 175 2.43 -4.78 -1.44
C ALA A 175 1.23 -3.84 -1.21
N GLN A 176 0.22 -4.30 -0.46
CA GLN A 176 -1.01 -3.57 -0.17
C GLN A 176 -1.33 -3.54 1.34
N GLY A 177 -0.31 -3.31 2.18
CA GLY A 177 -0.50 -3.09 3.61
C GLY A 177 0.39 -3.95 4.49
N TYR A 178 -0.18 -4.49 5.56
CA TYR A 178 0.50 -5.19 6.63
C TYR A 178 -0.23 -6.48 7.00
N VAL A 179 0.52 -7.52 7.39
CA VAL A 179 -0.04 -8.77 7.88
C VAL A 179 0.55 -9.10 9.24
N ILE A 180 -0.31 -9.24 10.24
CA ILE A 180 0.05 -9.64 11.59
C ILE A 180 0.21 -11.16 11.60
N ASP A 181 1.39 -11.63 11.99
CA ASP A 181 1.77 -13.05 12.03
C ASP A 181 1.19 -13.69 13.30
N LEU A 182 -0.06 -14.15 13.20
CA LEU A 182 -0.80 -14.89 14.23
C LEU A 182 -1.20 -16.26 13.68
N GLU A 183 -1.73 -17.13 14.53
CA GLU A 183 -2.31 -18.42 14.11
C GLU A 183 -3.34 -18.25 12.98
N THR A 184 -4.18 -17.21 13.09
CA THR A 184 -5.00 -16.70 11.97
C THR A 184 -4.45 -15.36 11.53
N PRO A 185 -3.72 -15.29 10.40
CA PRO A 185 -3.13 -14.04 9.91
C PRO A 185 -4.19 -12.96 9.69
N HIS A 186 -3.90 -11.75 10.18
CA HIS A 186 -4.81 -10.61 10.03
C HIS A 186 -4.20 -9.55 9.13
N ARG A 187 -4.97 -9.10 8.12
CA ARG A 187 -4.54 -8.08 7.16
C ARG A 187 -4.99 -6.71 7.61
N CYS A 188 -4.08 -5.74 7.56
CA CYS A 188 -4.34 -4.34 7.86
C CYS A 188 -3.87 -3.48 6.69
N SER A 189 -4.65 -2.45 6.37
CA SER A 189 -4.30 -1.44 5.36
C SER A 189 -3.21 -0.46 5.83
N SER A 190 -3.02 -0.30 7.15
CA SER A 190 -2.07 0.65 7.75
C SER A 190 -1.50 0.19 9.10
N LEU A 191 -0.41 0.83 9.56
CA LEU A 191 0.13 0.60 10.92
C LEU A 191 -0.82 1.09 12.02
N ALA A 192 -1.62 2.13 11.75
CA ALA A 192 -2.65 2.58 12.70
C ALA A 192 -3.73 1.51 12.90
N GLU A 193 -4.13 0.83 11.83
CA GLU A 193 -5.06 -0.31 11.91
C GLU A 193 -4.44 -1.50 12.64
N VAL A 194 -3.13 -1.74 12.49
CA VAL A 194 -2.41 -2.74 13.30
C VAL A 194 -2.54 -2.41 14.79
N VAL A 195 -2.31 -1.15 15.20
CA VAL A 195 -2.50 -0.73 16.60
C VAL A 195 -3.93 -0.96 17.05
N GLN A 196 -4.90 -0.46 16.27
CA GLN A 196 -6.32 -0.60 16.59
C GLN A 196 -6.74 -2.06 16.72
N PHE A 197 -6.23 -2.96 15.88
CA PHE A 197 -6.50 -4.39 15.99
C PHE A 197 -6.15 -4.93 17.38
N PHE A 198 -4.97 -4.60 17.92
CA PHE A 198 -4.56 -5.05 19.25
C PHE A 198 -5.38 -4.39 20.37
N VAL A 199 -5.71 -3.11 20.25
CA VAL A 199 -6.57 -2.40 21.22
C VAL A 199 -7.97 -3.04 21.29
N HIS A 200 -8.61 -3.26 20.14
CA HIS A 200 -9.95 -3.86 20.08
C HIS A 200 -9.95 -5.32 20.53
N ARG A 201 -8.97 -6.12 20.07
CA ARG A 201 -8.88 -7.54 20.41
C ARG A 201 -8.62 -7.79 21.90
N SER A 202 -8.02 -6.82 22.59
CA SER A 202 -7.78 -6.88 24.03
C SER A 202 -8.89 -6.21 24.86
N GLU A 203 -9.98 -5.78 24.23
CA GLU A 203 -11.08 -5.06 24.88
C GLU A 203 -10.59 -3.82 25.65
N GLY A 204 -9.57 -3.14 25.11
CA GLY A 204 -8.94 -1.97 25.73
C GLY A 204 -7.85 -2.28 26.76
N GLY A 205 -7.56 -3.56 27.04
CA GLY A 205 -6.46 -3.97 27.94
C GLY A 205 -5.05 -3.72 27.38
N LEU A 206 -4.94 -3.44 26.08
CA LEU A 206 -3.75 -2.88 25.45
C LEU A 206 -4.01 -1.44 25.02
N GLN A 207 -3.12 -0.55 25.42
CA GLN A 207 -3.16 0.87 25.10
C GLN A 207 -1.81 1.31 24.49
N PRO A 208 -1.83 2.11 23.42
CA PRO A 208 -0.61 2.64 22.81
C PRO A 208 0.23 3.42 23.84
N LEU A 209 1.54 3.14 23.88
CA LEU A 209 2.49 3.86 24.72
C LEU A 209 2.61 5.30 24.23
N ASP A 210 2.52 6.24 25.17
CA ASP A 210 2.64 7.68 24.91
C ASP A 210 4.03 8.05 24.35
N PRO A 211 4.13 8.75 23.19
CA PRO A 211 5.40 9.19 22.60
C PRO A 211 6.26 10.04 23.54
N GLU A 212 5.68 10.81 24.46
CA GLU A 212 6.44 11.65 25.40
C GLU A 212 7.22 10.84 26.44
N TYR A 213 7.03 9.52 26.49
CA TYR A 213 7.76 8.66 27.42
C TYR A 213 9.22 8.38 27.00
N SER A 214 9.58 8.59 25.72
CA SER A 214 10.96 8.32 25.26
C SER A 214 12.01 9.33 25.72
N SER A 215 11.59 10.50 26.26
CA SER A 215 12.53 11.52 26.78
C SER A 215 13.19 11.14 28.12
N HIS A 216 12.95 9.93 28.62
CA HIS A 216 13.53 9.39 29.86
C HIS A 216 14.58 8.29 29.63
N LEU A 217 15.00 8.06 28.37
CA LEU A 217 16.14 7.21 28.01
C LEU A 217 17.42 8.02 27.87
#